data_AF-A0A845XV97-F1
#
_entry.id   AF-A0A845XV97-F1
#
_cell.length_a   1.000
_cell.length_b   1.000
_cell.length_c   1.000
_cell.angle_alpha   90.00
_cell.angle_beta   90.00
_cell.angle_gamma   90.00
#
_symmetry.space_group_name_H-M   'P 1'
#
loop_
_entity.id
_entity.type
_entity.pdbx_description
1 polymer ?
#
loop_
_entity_poly.entity_id
_entity_poly.type
_entity_poly.pdbx_seq_one_letter_code
_entity_poly.pdbx_strand_id
1 'polypeptide(L)'
;ADGDVYYSVRRFEEYGKLSGRKLEDLQAGASGRVDVADSVGPKKKDPFDFAVWKSAKPEEPSWESPWGPGRPGWHIECSAMVRDMLGETIDIHTGGSDLVFPHHENEIAQSEAVTGKSLARYWLHNGMVKVDGEKMSKSLGNFTTIRDLLDRPVDPMAVRLFVLMAQYRKPVDFTDDAIASATNGWQTLKEGLLFGHNYGTQLGWQDQSATPSNPLQGEETIAQQFQEAVDDDFNFAGGLAVLFEVAKGLRREGNILVHQGKTETPASELEQQWRSLVELAQVLGLEAQPEAETEVSTDGLSDGEIEALIQQRAEARKTKNFELSDRIRDELQAQGITLIDQAGGVTTWHRN
;
A
#
# COMPACT_ATOMS: atom_id res chain seq x y z
N ALA A 1 4.94 41.19 18.68
CA ALA A 1 4.89 39.72 18.51
C ALA A 1 4.76 38.99 19.84
N ASP A 2 4.93 39.67 21.00
CA ASP A 2 4.53 39.14 22.32
C ASP A 2 5.05 37.73 22.65
N GLY A 3 6.31 37.46 22.31
CA GLY A 3 6.96 36.14 22.48
C GLY A 3 6.86 35.22 21.27
N ASP A 4 5.99 35.50 20.30
CA ASP A 4 5.94 34.80 19.01
C ASP A 4 7.10 35.26 18.09
N VAL A 5 7.60 34.35 17.26
CA VAL A 5 8.60 34.62 16.21
C VAL A 5 8.03 34.16 14.87
N TYR A 6 7.99 35.07 13.90
CA TYR A 6 7.49 34.80 12.56
C TYR A 6 8.59 34.92 11.51
N TYR A 7 8.57 34.02 10.53
CA TYR A 7 9.42 34.08 9.34
C TYR A 7 8.87 35.15 8.40
N SER A 8 9.73 36.06 7.93
CA SER A 8 9.34 37.13 7.01
C SER A 8 9.45 36.64 5.57
N VAL A 9 8.34 36.20 4.97
CA VAL A 9 8.36 35.58 3.64
C VAL A 9 8.85 36.52 2.55
N ARG A 10 8.55 37.82 2.68
CA ARG A 10 8.98 38.86 1.73
C ARG A 10 10.49 39.05 1.65
N ARG A 11 11.26 38.50 2.59
CA ARG A 11 12.73 38.56 2.58
C ARG A 11 13.38 37.37 1.87
N PHE A 12 12.59 36.37 1.47
CA PHE A 12 13.07 35.23 0.70
C PHE A 12 12.56 35.37 -0.74
N GLU A 13 13.42 35.84 -1.63
CA GLU A 13 13.03 36.19 -3.01
C GLU A 13 12.48 35.00 -3.79
N GLU A 14 12.95 33.79 -3.50
CA GLU A 14 12.53 32.56 -4.18
C GLU A 14 11.32 31.87 -3.53
N TYR A 15 10.61 32.53 -2.61
CA TYR A 15 9.44 31.94 -1.96
C TYR A 15 8.34 31.58 -2.97
N GLY A 16 7.89 30.33 -2.96
CA GLY A 16 6.91 29.82 -3.92
C GLY A 16 7.52 28.96 -5.04
N LYS A 17 8.84 28.76 -5.06
CA LYS A 17 9.53 28.02 -6.13
C LYS A 17 9.13 26.55 -6.23
N LEU A 18 8.75 25.90 -5.13
CA LEU A 18 8.32 24.49 -5.18
C LEU A 18 6.89 24.37 -5.70
N SER A 19 5.99 25.19 -5.15
CA SER A 19 4.56 25.16 -5.47
C SER A 19 4.21 25.86 -6.80
N GLY A 20 5.13 26.68 -7.33
CA GLY A 20 4.91 27.54 -8.49
C GLY A 20 3.96 28.72 -8.21
N ARG A 21 3.65 29.00 -6.94
CA ARG A 21 2.69 30.04 -6.54
C ARG A 21 3.41 31.32 -6.17
N LYS A 22 2.98 32.45 -6.72
CA LYS A 22 3.47 33.77 -6.31
C LYS A 22 2.64 34.33 -5.16
N LEU A 23 3.28 35.06 -4.25
CA LEU A 23 2.60 35.69 -3.10
C LEU A 23 1.49 36.66 -3.53
N GLU A 24 1.64 37.31 -4.68
CA GLU A 24 0.66 38.26 -5.24
C GLU A 24 -0.62 37.57 -5.73
N ASP A 25 -0.51 36.30 -6.14
CA ASP A 25 -1.62 35.51 -6.68
C ASP A 25 -2.35 34.72 -5.58
N LEU A 26 -1.81 34.74 -4.36
CA LEU A 26 -2.38 34.05 -3.21
C LEU A 26 -3.38 34.93 -2.48
N GLN A 27 -4.54 34.36 -2.14
CA GLN A 27 -5.44 34.97 -1.16
C GLN A 27 -4.99 34.60 0.26
N ALA A 28 -4.82 35.60 1.12
CA ALA A 28 -4.53 35.38 2.54
C ALA A 28 -5.61 34.47 3.15
N GLY A 29 -5.19 33.35 3.76
CA GLY A 29 -6.11 32.36 4.35
C GLY A 29 -6.55 31.21 3.45
N ALA A 30 -6.18 31.18 2.16
CA ALA A 30 -6.59 30.13 1.22
C ALA A 30 -6.11 28.71 1.58
N SER A 31 -5.10 28.56 2.45
CA SER A 31 -4.64 27.26 2.92
C SER A 31 -5.53 26.64 4.01
N GLY A 32 -6.54 27.36 4.52
CA GLY A 32 -7.47 26.87 5.54
C GLY A 32 -6.86 26.53 6.91
N ARG A 33 -5.53 26.66 7.06
CA ARG A 33 -4.75 26.38 8.28
C ARG A 33 -4.25 27.65 8.97
N VAL A 34 -4.93 28.79 8.75
CA VAL A 34 -4.70 29.98 9.57
C VAL A 34 -5.36 29.70 10.92
N ASP A 35 -4.54 29.50 11.95
CA ASP A 35 -5.01 29.38 13.33
C ASP A 35 -5.98 30.54 13.62
N VAL A 36 -7.15 30.25 14.17
CA VAL A 36 -8.09 31.31 14.61
C VAL A 36 -7.38 32.27 15.60
N ALA A 37 -6.35 31.79 16.31
CA ALA A 37 -5.49 32.64 17.14
C ALA A 37 -4.63 33.64 16.35
N ASP A 38 -4.21 33.34 15.12
CA ASP A 38 -3.51 34.28 14.23
C ASP A 38 -4.48 35.32 13.63
N SER A 39 -5.80 35.12 13.78
CA SER A 39 -6.84 36.08 13.35
C SER A 39 -7.18 37.15 14.40
N VAL A 40 -6.62 37.05 15.61
CA VAL A 40 -6.82 38.02 16.71
C VAL A 40 -5.60 38.99 16.79
N GLY A 41 -5.53 39.92 15.83
CA GLY A 41 -4.63 41.10 15.87
C GLY A 41 -3.42 41.07 14.90
N PRO A 42 -2.82 42.24 14.58
CA PRO A 42 -1.78 42.39 13.55
C PRO A 42 -0.39 42.00 14.10
N LYS A 43 -0.21 40.75 14.52
CA LYS A 43 1.10 40.26 15.00
C LYS A 43 2.12 40.08 13.87
N LYS A 44 1.64 39.80 12.66
CA LYS A 44 2.42 39.57 11.45
C LYS A 44 2.65 40.88 10.69
N LYS A 45 3.81 41.01 10.03
CA LYS A 45 4.09 42.16 9.16
C LYS A 45 3.50 41.94 7.77
N ASP A 46 3.51 40.69 7.31
CA ASP A 46 2.84 40.24 6.09
C ASP A 46 1.85 39.12 6.43
N PRO A 47 0.64 39.08 5.83
CA PRO A 47 -0.35 38.02 6.09
C PRO A 47 0.16 36.59 5.82
N PHE A 48 1.19 36.44 4.97
CA PHE A 48 1.81 35.15 4.66
C PHE A 48 2.98 34.78 5.58
N ASP A 49 3.38 35.66 6.50
CA ASP A 49 4.37 35.31 7.53
C ASP A 49 3.86 34.12 8.37
N PHE A 50 4.73 33.14 8.59
CA PHE A 50 4.41 31.92 9.32
C PHE A 50 5.24 31.79 10.60
N ALA A 51 4.66 31.17 11.62
CA ALA A 51 5.31 31.05 12.92
C ALA A 51 6.51 30.09 12.84
N VAL A 52 7.66 30.55 13.35
CA VAL A 52 8.83 29.73 13.67
C VAL A 52 8.76 29.31 15.14
N TRP A 53 8.32 30.21 16.02
CA TRP A 53 8.12 29.95 17.44
C TRP A 53 6.80 30.59 17.88
N LYS A 54 6.00 29.85 18.65
CA LYS A 54 4.76 30.36 19.25
C LYS A 54 4.96 30.42 20.77
N SER A 55 4.69 31.57 21.36
CA SER A 55 4.58 31.73 22.81
C SER A 55 3.54 30.76 23.38
N ALA A 56 3.82 30.21 24.56
CA ALA A 56 2.94 29.23 25.18
C ALA A 56 1.70 29.91 25.76
N LYS A 57 0.54 29.29 25.56
CA LYS A 57 -0.68 29.61 26.31
C LYS A 57 -0.64 28.94 27.69
N PRO A 58 -1.44 29.42 28.66
CA PRO A 58 -1.58 28.72 29.94
C PRO A 58 -1.92 27.25 29.73
N GLU A 59 -1.24 26.37 30.45
CA GLU A 59 -1.42 24.90 30.43
C GLU A 59 -0.99 24.18 29.14
N GLU A 60 -0.46 24.88 28.13
CA GLU A 60 0.21 24.22 26.99
C GLU A 60 1.62 23.75 27.38
N PRO A 61 2.08 22.58 26.86
CA PRO A 61 3.49 22.21 26.94
C PRO A 61 4.39 23.32 26.38
N SER A 62 5.48 23.62 27.08
CA SER A 62 6.39 24.70 26.69
C SER A 62 7.83 24.41 27.04
N TRP A 63 8.74 25.06 26.31
CA TRP A 63 10.18 25.01 26.50
C TRP A 63 10.73 26.43 26.63
N GLU A 64 11.81 26.58 27.40
CA GLU A 64 12.52 27.85 27.50
C GLU A 64 13.20 28.21 26.17
N SER A 65 13.16 29.50 25.81
CA SER A 65 13.81 30.04 24.63
C SER A 65 14.23 31.49 24.84
N PRO A 66 15.08 32.07 23.96
CA PRO A 66 15.42 33.49 24.00
C PRO A 66 14.22 34.45 23.89
N TRP A 67 13.07 33.96 23.44
CA TRP A 67 11.82 34.73 23.30
C TRP A 67 10.79 34.43 24.40
N GLY A 68 11.21 33.68 25.43
CA GLY A 68 10.34 33.24 26.52
C GLY A 68 9.80 31.81 26.31
N PRO A 69 8.99 31.31 27.25
CA PRO A 69 8.41 29.97 27.18
C PRO A 69 7.46 29.85 25.98
N GLY A 70 7.63 28.79 25.20
CA GLY A 70 6.87 28.57 23.98
C GLY A 70 7.09 27.20 23.38
N ARG A 71 6.73 27.06 22.11
CA ARG A 71 6.82 25.82 21.34
C ARG A 71 7.14 26.11 19.88
N PRO A 72 7.73 25.14 19.15
CA PRO A 72 7.98 25.30 17.73
C PRO A 72 6.69 25.55 16.93
N GLY A 73 6.83 26.31 15.85
CA GLY A 73 5.82 26.38 14.80
C GLY A 73 5.87 25.13 13.92
N TRP A 74 4.74 24.77 13.32
CA TRP A 74 4.57 23.50 12.58
C TRP A 74 5.67 23.22 11.53
N HIS A 75 6.20 24.24 10.86
CA HIS A 75 7.19 24.06 9.79
C HIS A 75 8.64 23.91 10.29
N ILE A 76 9.01 24.57 11.42
CA ILE A 76 10.42 24.64 11.84
C ILE A 76 10.96 23.29 12.30
N GLU A 77 10.08 22.41 12.79
CA GLU A 77 10.43 21.09 13.30
C GLU A 77 11.13 20.27 12.21
N CYS A 78 10.52 20.16 11.03
CA CYS A 78 11.07 19.40 9.90
C CYS A 78 12.41 19.97 9.43
N SER A 79 12.49 21.28 9.19
CA SER A 79 13.73 21.96 8.78
C SER A 79 14.89 21.75 9.78
N ALA A 80 14.60 21.87 11.08
CA ALA A 80 15.60 21.70 12.12
C ALA A 80 16.08 20.25 12.22
N MET A 81 15.16 19.28 12.22
CA MET A 81 15.49 17.85 12.34
C MET A 81 16.20 17.32 11.10
N VAL A 82 15.79 17.72 9.89
CA VAL A 82 16.48 17.34 8.65
C VAL A 82 17.93 17.82 8.69
N ARG A 83 18.15 19.08 9.07
CA ARG A 83 19.50 19.64 9.17
C ARG A 83 20.38 18.92 10.20
N ASP A 84 19.82 18.61 11.37
CA ASP A 84 20.54 17.95 12.45
C ASP A 84 20.92 16.49 12.10
N MET A 85 19.99 15.77 11.47
CA MET A 85 20.14 14.33 11.24
C MET A 85 20.75 13.97 9.87
N LEU A 86 20.45 14.75 8.83
CA LEU A 86 20.78 14.42 7.45
C LEU A 86 21.68 15.47 6.77
N GLY A 87 21.87 16.63 7.40
CA GLY A 87 22.71 17.72 6.89
C GLY A 87 21.94 18.78 6.10
N GLU A 88 22.69 19.66 5.42
CA GLU A 88 22.14 20.89 4.83
C GLU A 88 21.44 20.69 3.49
N THR A 89 21.69 19.56 2.82
CA THR A 89 21.07 19.17 1.55
C THR A 89 20.85 17.66 1.57
N ILE A 90 19.63 17.23 1.31
CA ILE A 90 19.26 15.81 1.19
C ILE A 90 18.97 15.45 -0.27
N ASP A 91 19.01 14.16 -0.61
CA ASP A 91 18.72 13.71 -1.96
C ASP A 91 17.21 13.75 -2.26
N ILE A 92 16.38 13.16 -1.38
CA ILE A 92 14.93 13.01 -1.59
C ILE A 92 14.17 13.55 -0.38
N HIS A 93 13.19 14.42 -0.63
CA HIS A 93 12.20 14.86 0.36
C HIS A 93 10.79 14.47 -0.09
N THR A 94 10.02 13.84 0.79
CA THR A 94 8.71 13.25 0.45
C THR A 94 7.56 13.82 1.27
N GLY A 95 6.35 13.82 0.73
CA GLY A 95 5.15 14.02 1.54
C GLY A 95 3.85 13.94 0.74
N GLY A 96 2.74 14.32 1.37
CA GLY A 96 1.45 14.45 0.68
C GLY A 96 1.45 15.62 -0.30
N SER A 97 0.64 15.55 -1.36
CA SER A 97 0.42 16.67 -2.28
C SER A 97 -0.13 17.93 -1.59
N ASP A 98 -0.78 17.79 -0.43
CA ASP A 98 -1.21 18.92 0.40
C ASP A 98 -0.06 19.58 1.18
N LEU A 99 1.10 18.93 1.28
CA LEU A 99 2.28 19.48 1.96
C LEU A 99 3.13 20.35 1.04
N VAL A 100 2.98 20.24 -0.29
CA VAL A 100 3.66 21.12 -1.27
C VAL A 100 3.54 22.58 -0.86
N PHE A 101 2.33 23.02 -0.47
CA PHE A 101 2.10 24.36 0.07
C PHE A 101 1.11 24.33 1.24
N PRO A 102 1.39 25.02 2.37
CA PRO A 102 2.57 25.86 2.59
C PRO A 102 3.76 25.09 3.20
N HIS A 103 3.61 23.81 3.56
CA HIS A 103 4.55 23.15 4.48
C HIS A 103 5.98 23.03 3.93
N HIS A 104 6.17 22.30 2.83
CA HIS A 104 7.47 22.11 2.21
C HIS A 104 8.04 23.42 1.64
N GLU A 105 7.20 24.33 1.15
CA GLU A 105 7.62 25.68 0.73
C GLU A 105 8.22 26.47 1.90
N ASN A 106 7.64 26.35 3.10
CA ASN A 106 8.15 26.98 4.31
C ASN A 106 9.45 26.32 4.79
N GLU A 107 9.59 25.01 4.63
CA GLU A 107 10.84 24.30 4.98
C GLU A 107 12.00 24.73 4.09
N ILE A 108 11.75 24.88 2.79
CA ILE A 108 12.70 25.46 1.83
C ILE A 108 13.10 26.86 2.29
N ALA A 109 12.12 27.73 2.55
CA ALA A 109 12.40 29.11 2.95
C ALA A 109 13.23 29.17 4.23
N GLN A 110 12.91 28.35 5.24
CA GLN A 110 13.66 28.29 6.50
C GLN A 110 15.08 27.75 6.31
N SER A 111 15.23 26.65 5.59
CA SER A 111 16.50 25.93 5.47
C SER A 111 17.48 26.67 4.58
N GLU A 112 17.03 27.08 3.39
CA GLU A 112 17.91 27.69 2.40
C GLU A 112 18.31 29.13 2.79
N ALA A 113 17.46 29.85 3.52
CA ALA A 113 17.83 31.17 4.04
C ALA A 113 18.98 31.12 5.06
N VAL A 114 19.15 29.99 5.77
CA VAL A 114 20.21 29.80 6.76
C VAL A 114 21.47 29.21 6.11
N THR A 115 21.33 28.30 5.15
CA THR A 115 22.47 27.54 4.59
C THR A 115 22.98 28.11 3.27
N GLY A 116 22.15 28.84 2.52
CA GLY A 116 22.42 29.24 1.14
C GLY A 116 22.50 28.06 0.15
N LYS A 117 22.02 26.88 0.53
CA LYS A 117 22.05 25.65 -0.27
C LYS A 117 20.64 25.11 -0.44
N SER A 118 20.37 24.40 -1.54
CA SER A 118 19.09 23.74 -1.75
C SER A 118 18.81 22.70 -0.66
N LEU A 119 17.59 22.68 -0.12
CA LEU A 119 17.20 21.71 0.91
C LEU A 119 17.19 20.28 0.37
N ALA A 120 16.60 20.05 -0.79
CA ALA A 120 16.49 18.72 -1.40
C ALA A 120 16.70 18.76 -2.93
N ARG A 121 17.25 17.68 -3.50
CA ARG A 121 17.44 17.53 -4.96
C ARG A 121 16.17 17.06 -5.66
N TYR A 122 15.44 16.14 -5.04
CA TYR A 122 14.20 15.58 -5.55
C TYR A 122 13.07 15.75 -4.53
N TRP A 123 11.91 16.17 -5.01
CA TRP A 123 10.69 16.33 -4.23
C TRP A 123 9.63 15.37 -4.76
N LEU A 124 9.17 14.44 -3.92
CA LEU A 124 8.19 13.42 -4.29
C LEU A 124 6.90 13.63 -3.49
N HIS A 125 5.80 13.87 -4.18
CA HIS A 125 4.50 14.11 -3.54
C HIS A 125 3.46 13.09 -3.98
N ASN A 126 2.83 12.43 -3.01
CA ASN A 126 1.77 11.46 -3.29
C ASN A 126 0.40 12.12 -3.50
N GLY A 127 -0.44 11.45 -4.29
CA GLY A 127 -1.82 11.83 -4.54
C GLY A 127 -2.70 11.61 -3.32
N MET A 128 -3.83 12.30 -3.31
CA MET A 128 -4.79 12.21 -2.20
C MET A 128 -5.61 10.92 -2.27
N VAL A 129 -5.99 10.39 -1.11
CA VAL A 129 -7.04 9.37 -1.02
C VAL A 129 -8.42 10.03 -1.03
N LYS A 130 -9.29 9.53 -1.90
CA LYS A 130 -10.70 9.88 -2.00
C LYS A 130 -11.57 8.74 -1.46
N VAL A 131 -12.81 9.05 -1.09
CA VAL A 131 -13.86 8.10 -0.76
C VAL A 131 -15.06 8.46 -1.60
N ASP A 132 -15.51 7.54 -2.45
CA ASP A 132 -16.61 7.71 -3.40
C ASP A 132 -16.47 9.00 -4.23
N GLY A 133 -15.24 9.28 -4.69
CA GLY A 133 -14.92 10.47 -5.49
C GLY A 133 -14.73 11.77 -4.69
N GLU A 134 -15.08 11.80 -3.40
CA GLU A 134 -14.88 12.94 -2.51
C GLU A 134 -13.57 12.86 -1.74
N LYS A 135 -13.01 14.00 -1.31
CA LYS A 135 -11.80 13.99 -0.47
C LYS A 135 -12.12 13.34 0.87
N MET A 136 -11.30 12.37 1.30
CA MET A 136 -11.40 11.80 2.65
C MET A 136 -11.08 12.89 3.68
N SER A 137 -12.02 13.19 4.59
CA SER A 137 -11.75 14.13 5.69
C SER A 137 -12.63 13.86 6.91
N LYS A 138 -12.09 14.11 8.10
CA LYS A 138 -12.86 14.03 9.35
C LYS A 138 -14.09 14.95 9.34
N SER A 139 -13.99 16.11 8.70
CA SER A 139 -15.09 17.08 8.61
C SER A 139 -16.27 16.62 7.74
N LEU A 140 -16.01 15.80 6.71
CA LEU A 140 -17.05 15.24 5.84
C LEU A 140 -17.65 13.95 6.43
N GLY A 141 -17.10 13.41 7.52
CA GLY A 141 -17.54 12.15 8.11
C GLY A 141 -17.19 10.90 7.28
N ASN A 142 -16.62 11.06 6.09
CA ASN A 142 -16.23 10.00 5.16
C ASN A 142 -14.81 9.46 5.42
N PHE A 143 -14.37 9.43 6.67
CA PHE A 143 -13.03 8.99 7.06
C PHE A 143 -13.09 7.60 7.69
N THR A 144 -12.20 6.70 7.26
CA THR A 144 -12.03 5.35 7.82
C THR A 144 -10.59 5.22 8.30
N THR A 145 -10.37 4.77 9.53
CA THR A 145 -9.00 4.46 9.98
C THR A 145 -8.55 3.12 9.41
N ILE A 146 -7.23 2.91 9.35
CA ILE A 146 -6.69 1.59 9.01
C ILE A 146 -7.20 0.51 9.98
N ARG A 147 -7.40 0.84 11.27
CA ARG A 147 -7.93 -0.12 12.24
C ARG A 147 -9.37 -0.51 11.93
N ASP A 148 -10.24 0.47 11.65
CA ASP A 148 -11.64 0.21 11.27
C ASP A 148 -11.74 -0.58 9.96
N LEU A 149 -10.78 -0.41 9.04
CA LEU A 149 -10.70 -1.19 7.80
C LEU A 149 -10.27 -2.64 8.07
N LEU A 150 -9.29 -2.84 8.94
CA LEU A 150 -8.77 -4.17 9.28
C LEU A 150 -9.67 -4.95 10.25
N ASP A 151 -10.63 -4.30 10.91
CA ASP A 151 -11.70 -4.97 11.65
C ASP A 151 -12.76 -5.60 10.72
N ARG A 152 -12.70 -5.31 9.41
CA ARG A 152 -13.51 -5.98 8.37
C ARG A 152 -12.82 -7.27 7.91
N PRO A 153 -13.53 -8.22 7.26
CA PRO A 153 -12.93 -9.43 6.69
C PRO A 153 -12.14 -9.11 5.41
N VAL A 154 -11.08 -8.30 5.53
CA VAL A 154 -10.19 -7.89 4.45
C VAL A 154 -8.77 -8.23 4.86
N ASP A 155 -8.07 -8.95 3.99
CA ASP A 155 -6.66 -9.27 4.19
C ASP A 155 -5.82 -7.96 4.16
N PRO A 156 -4.94 -7.70 5.15
CA PRO A 156 -4.04 -6.55 5.12
C PRO A 156 -3.21 -6.43 3.83
N MET A 157 -2.83 -7.56 3.22
CA MET A 157 -2.11 -7.57 1.94
C MET A 157 -2.99 -7.12 0.78
N ALA A 158 -4.31 -7.35 0.82
CA ALA A 158 -5.24 -6.79 -0.16
C ALA A 158 -5.32 -5.26 -0.04
N VAL A 159 -5.32 -4.72 1.18
CA VAL A 159 -5.27 -3.26 1.42
C VAL A 159 -3.95 -2.67 0.89
N ARG A 160 -2.83 -3.36 1.12
CA ARG A 160 -1.52 -2.94 0.59
C ARG A 160 -1.52 -2.97 -0.94
N LEU A 161 -2.00 -4.05 -1.54
CA LEU A 161 -2.11 -4.21 -2.99
C LEU A 161 -2.98 -3.09 -3.60
N PHE A 162 -4.10 -2.74 -2.96
CA PHE A 162 -4.94 -1.61 -3.38
C PHE A 162 -4.15 -0.31 -3.55
N VAL A 163 -3.28 0.03 -2.60
CA VAL A 163 -2.45 1.24 -2.69
C VAL A 163 -1.43 1.13 -3.84
N LEU A 164 -0.84 -0.04 -4.04
CA LEU A 164 0.20 -0.29 -5.05
C LEU A 164 -0.34 -0.37 -6.49
N MET A 165 -1.63 -0.66 -6.66
CA MET A 165 -2.28 -0.74 -7.97
C MET A 165 -2.40 0.63 -8.67
N ALA A 166 -2.19 1.73 -7.95
CA ALA A 166 -2.21 3.07 -8.50
C ALA A 166 -0.82 3.72 -8.48
N GLN A 167 -0.55 4.56 -9.47
CA GLN A 167 0.66 5.39 -9.44
C GLN A 167 0.57 6.37 -8.26
N TYR A 168 1.60 6.40 -7.40
CA TYR A 168 1.67 7.18 -6.15
C TYR A 168 1.36 8.67 -6.34
N ARG A 169 1.64 9.25 -7.52
CA ARG A 169 1.35 10.66 -7.85
C ARG A 169 -0.11 10.94 -8.18
N LYS A 170 -0.93 9.91 -8.38
CA LYS A 170 -2.34 10.04 -8.75
C LYS A 170 -3.24 9.87 -7.53
N PRO A 171 -4.38 10.58 -7.47
CA PRO A 171 -5.37 10.30 -6.45
C PRO A 171 -5.86 8.85 -6.57
N VAL A 172 -6.08 8.21 -5.43
CA VAL A 172 -6.71 6.88 -5.35
C VAL A 172 -8.11 7.04 -4.78
N ASP A 173 -9.07 6.28 -5.31
CA ASP A 173 -10.43 6.28 -4.80
C ASP A 173 -10.68 5.00 -4.01
N PHE A 174 -10.95 5.18 -2.72
CA PHE A 174 -11.23 4.09 -1.79
C PHE A 174 -12.74 3.83 -1.79
N THR A 175 -13.12 2.74 -2.46
CA THR A 175 -14.49 2.24 -2.55
C THR A 175 -14.53 0.75 -2.19
N ASP A 176 -15.68 0.25 -1.77
CA ASP A 176 -15.85 -1.18 -1.46
C ASP A 176 -15.53 -2.06 -2.68
N ASP A 177 -15.90 -1.62 -3.89
CA ASP A 177 -15.58 -2.31 -5.14
C ASP A 177 -14.07 -2.36 -5.41
N ALA A 178 -13.35 -1.28 -5.12
CA ALA A 178 -11.89 -1.23 -5.29
C ALA A 178 -11.19 -2.18 -4.31
N ILE A 179 -11.67 -2.26 -3.07
CA ILE A 179 -11.17 -3.23 -2.08
C ILE A 179 -11.53 -4.67 -2.46
N ALA A 180 -12.75 -4.93 -2.94
CA ALA A 180 -13.13 -6.25 -3.43
C ALA A 180 -12.25 -6.69 -4.62
N SER A 181 -11.96 -5.77 -5.55
CA SER A 181 -11.04 -6.01 -6.67
C SER A 181 -9.63 -6.32 -6.19
N ALA A 182 -9.12 -5.55 -5.22
CA ALA A 182 -7.82 -5.79 -4.61
C ALA A 182 -7.77 -7.13 -3.88
N THR A 183 -8.83 -7.53 -3.17
CA THR A 183 -8.93 -8.84 -2.52
C THR A 183 -8.85 -9.97 -3.54
N ASN A 184 -9.57 -9.89 -4.65
CA ASN A 184 -9.50 -10.89 -5.72
C ASN A 184 -8.11 -10.95 -6.37
N GLY A 185 -7.49 -9.78 -6.61
CA GLY A 185 -6.10 -9.69 -7.07
C GLY A 185 -5.13 -10.33 -6.08
N TRP A 186 -5.32 -10.06 -4.80
CA TRP A 186 -4.50 -10.62 -3.74
C TRP A 186 -4.60 -12.15 -3.69
N GLN A 187 -5.79 -12.75 -3.82
CA GLN A 187 -5.92 -14.21 -3.87
C GLN A 187 -5.12 -14.82 -5.02
N THR A 188 -5.12 -14.17 -6.19
CA THR A 188 -4.32 -14.63 -7.34
C THR A 188 -2.81 -14.60 -7.04
N LEU A 189 -2.33 -13.51 -6.43
CA LEU A 189 -0.91 -13.39 -6.04
C LEU A 189 -0.56 -14.37 -4.92
N LYS A 190 -1.43 -14.51 -3.91
CA LYS A 190 -1.27 -15.44 -2.78
C LYS A 190 -1.12 -16.88 -3.28
N GLU A 191 -1.98 -17.34 -4.18
CA GLU A 191 -1.86 -18.68 -4.79
C GLU A 191 -0.51 -18.87 -5.51
N GLY A 192 -0.06 -17.88 -6.28
CA GLY A 192 1.24 -17.91 -6.95
C GLY A 192 2.42 -17.92 -5.97
N LEU A 193 2.37 -17.09 -4.92
CA LEU A 193 3.38 -17.01 -3.87
C LEU A 193 3.49 -18.30 -3.06
N LEU A 194 2.38 -19.01 -2.86
CA LEU A 194 2.33 -20.29 -2.15
C LEU A 194 2.65 -21.50 -3.03
N PHE A 195 2.88 -21.31 -4.34
CA PHE A 195 3.08 -22.41 -5.28
C PHE A 195 4.20 -23.37 -4.84
N GLY A 196 5.37 -22.84 -4.46
CA GLY A 196 6.49 -23.68 -4.01
C GLY A 196 6.24 -24.41 -2.71
N HIS A 197 5.48 -23.82 -1.79
CA HIS A 197 5.06 -24.50 -0.56
C HIS A 197 4.09 -25.65 -0.87
N ASN A 198 3.13 -25.43 -1.77
CA ASN A 198 2.08 -26.39 -2.09
C ASN A 198 2.55 -27.54 -3.00
N TYR A 199 3.44 -27.26 -3.96
CA TYR A 199 3.78 -28.21 -5.02
C TYR A 199 5.28 -28.51 -5.14
N GLY A 200 6.16 -27.74 -4.49
CA GLY A 200 7.61 -27.87 -4.66
C GLY A 200 8.14 -29.26 -4.32
N THR A 201 7.63 -29.88 -3.25
CA THR A 201 8.00 -31.25 -2.86
C THR A 201 7.57 -32.28 -3.92
N GLN A 202 6.36 -32.15 -4.48
CA GLN A 202 5.86 -33.03 -5.55
C GLN A 202 6.67 -32.87 -6.85
N LEU A 203 7.15 -31.66 -7.11
CA LEU A 203 7.99 -31.32 -8.27
C LEU A 203 9.47 -31.67 -8.07
N GLY A 204 9.84 -32.23 -6.91
CA GLY A 204 11.20 -32.67 -6.61
C GLY A 204 12.18 -31.53 -6.29
N TRP A 205 11.70 -30.36 -5.90
CA TRP A 205 12.55 -29.23 -5.49
C TRP A 205 13.26 -29.57 -4.17
N GLN A 206 14.58 -29.38 -4.14
CA GLN A 206 15.38 -29.57 -2.93
C GLN A 206 15.55 -28.23 -2.21
N ASP A 207 15.30 -28.22 -0.90
CA ASP A 207 15.43 -27.08 0.00
C ASP A 207 14.74 -25.77 -0.49
N GLN A 208 13.49 -25.58 -0.06
CA GLN A 208 12.72 -24.36 -0.32
C GLN A 208 13.40 -23.10 0.24
N SER A 209 14.36 -23.22 1.17
CA SER A 209 15.09 -22.11 1.77
C SER A 209 16.32 -21.63 0.97
N ALA A 210 16.79 -22.40 -0.02
CA ALA A 210 18.01 -22.10 -0.76
C ALA A 210 17.76 -21.17 -1.97
N THR A 211 18.40 -20.00 -1.99
CA THR A 211 18.39 -19.06 -3.13
C THR A 211 19.14 -19.67 -4.33
N PRO A 212 18.59 -19.67 -5.56
CA PRO A 212 19.30 -20.16 -6.74
C PRO A 212 20.42 -19.20 -7.11
N SER A 213 21.55 -19.77 -7.51
CA SER A 213 22.81 -19.07 -7.80
C SER A 213 23.04 -18.82 -9.29
N ASN A 214 22.02 -18.87 -10.16
CA ASN A 214 22.20 -18.42 -11.54
C ASN A 214 20.88 -18.01 -12.24
N PRO A 215 20.81 -16.82 -12.87
CA PRO A 215 19.71 -16.45 -13.74
C PRO A 215 19.71 -17.29 -15.04
N LEU A 216 18.51 -17.48 -15.62
CA LEU A 216 18.36 -18.07 -16.97
C LEU A 216 19.03 -17.14 -17.97
N GLN A 217 19.91 -17.69 -18.81
CA GLN A 217 20.51 -16.94 -19.91
C GLN A 217 19.58 -16.99 -21.13
N GLY A 218 19.20 -15.83 -21.68
CA GLY A 218 18.70 -15.73 -23.06
C GLY A 218 17.38 -14.98 -23.27
N GLU A 219 16.58 -14.74 -22.24
CA GLU A 219 15.35 -13.93 -22.29
C GLU A 219 15.44 -12.77 -21.30
N GLU A 220 14.70 -11.68 -21.53
CA GLU A 220 14.51 -10.65 -20.50
C GLU A 220 13.94 -11.33 -19.27
N THR A 221 14.72 -11.33 -18.19
CA THR A 221 14.30 -12.03 -16.98
C THR A 221 13.07 -11.31 -16.39
N ILE A 222 12.24 -12.05 -15.64
CA ILE A 222 11.12 -11.48 -14.89
C ILE A 222 11.58 -10.26 -14.06
N ALA A 223 12.79 -10.34 -13.50
CA ALA A 223 13.41 -9.25 -12.75
C ALA A 223 13.72 -8.02 -13.62
N GLN A 224 14.18 -8.18 -14.86
CA GLN A 224 14.43 -7.06 -15.78
C GLN A 224 13.14 -6.35 -16.16
N GLN A 225 12.08 -7.08 -16.51
CA GLN A 225 10.77 -6.50 -16.84
C GLN A 225 10.17 -5.75 -15.65
N PHE A 226 10.26 -6.34 -14.45
CA PHE A 226 9.83 -5.68 -13.22
C PHE A 226 10.65 -4.42 -12.95
N GLN A 227 11.97 -4.50 -13.09
CA GLN A 227 12.86 -3.37 -12.86
C GLN A 227 12.59 -2.23 -13.85
N GLU A 228 12.46 -2.50 -15.14
CA GLU A 228 12.15 -1.48 -16.14
C GLU A 228 10.83 -0.77 -15.81
N ALA A 229 9.80 -1.52 -15.40
CA ALA A 229 8.54 -0.94 -14.98
C ALA A 229 8.68 -0.07 -13.72
N VAL A 230 9.41 -0.52 -12.70
CA VAL A 230 9.53 0.20 -11.42
C VAL A 230 10.48 1.39 -11.49
N ASP A 231 11.53 1.31 -12.31
CA ASP A 231 12.50 2.41 -12.52
C ASP A 231 11.85 3.61 -13.23
N ASP A 232 10.72 3.42 -13.92
CA ASP A 232 9.86 4.50 -14.41
C ASP A 232 9.00 5.11 -13.27
N ASP A 233 9.61 5.99 -12.47
CA ASP A 233 8.96 6.78 -11.42
C ASP A 233 8.12 5.93 -10.46
N PHE A 234 8.65 4.80 -10.00
CA PHE A 234 7.95 3.88 -9.08
C PHE A 234 6.61 3.41 -9.63
N ASN A 235 6.51 3.09 -10.92
CA ASN A 235 5.31 2.51 -11.53
C ASN A 235 5.09 1.06 -11.06
N PHE A 236 4.69 0.94 -9.79
CA PHE A 236 4.37 -0.33 -9.13
C PHE A 236 3.17 -1.03 -9.78
N ALA A 237 2.24 -0.30 -10.40
CA ALA A 237 1.17 -0.91 -11.18
C ALA A 237 1.71 -1.71 -12.38
N GLY A 238 2.73 -1.20 -13.07
CA GLY A 238 3.46 -1.91 -14.12
C GLY A 238 4.20 -3.13 -13.57
N GLY A 239 4.95 -2.96 -12.46
CA GLY A 239 5.62 -4.08 -11.78
C GLY A 239 4.66 -5.18 -11.33
N LEU A 240 3.50 -4.82 -10.79
CA LEU A 240 2.44 -5.76 -10.40
C LEU A 240 1.90 -6.54 -11.60
N ALA A 241 1.79 -5.92 -12.79
CA ALA A 241 1.35 -6.64 -13.99
C ALA A 241 2.28 -7.81 -14.33
N VAL A 242 3.60 -7.61 -14.21
CA VAL A 242 4.62 -8.66 -14.37
C VAL A 242 4.41 -9.77 -13.32
N LEU A 243 4.22 -9.41 -12.04
CA LEU A 243 3.99 -10.40 -10.97
C LEU A 243 2.69 -11.19 -11.18
N PHE A 244 1.62 -10.53 -11.63
CA PHE A 244 0.34 -11.17 -11.90
C PHE A 244 0.41 -12.18 -13.05
N GLU A 245 1.20 -11.90 -14.09
CA GLU A 245 1.40 -12.83 -15.20
C GLU A 245 2.07 -14.11 -14.70
N VAL A 246 3.14 -13.99 -13.92
CA VAL A 246 3.84 -15.13 -13.31
C VAL A 246 2.93 -15.90 -12.36
N ALA A 247 2.22 -15.22 -11.46
CA ALA A 247 1.31 -15.87 -10.50
C ALA A 247 0.18 -16.64 -11.20
N LYS A 248 -0.42 -16.09 -12.26
CA LYS A 248 -1.42 -16.79 -13.07
C LYS A 248 -0.83 -18.00 -13.80
N GLY A 249 0.39 -17.89 -14.31
CA GLY A 249 1.14 -18.99 -14.92
C GLY A 249 1.35 -20.15 -13.95
N LEU A 250 1.87 -19.85 -12.75
CA LEU A 250 2.08 -20.83 -11.68
C LEU A 250 0.75 -21.48 -11.24
N ARG A 251 -0.30 -20.68 -11.04
CA ARG A 251 -1.65 -21.19 -10.72
C ARG A 251 -2.16 -22.18 -11.77
N ARG A 252 -1.99 -21.86 -13.06
CA ARG A 252 -2.38 -22.75 -14.17
C ARG A 252 -1.63 -24.08 -14.10
N GLU A 253 -0.32 -24.05 -13.85
CA GLU A 253 0.51 -25.24 -13.74
C GLU A 253 0.16 -26.07 -12.50
N GLY A 254 -0.21 -25.43 -11.39
CA GLY A 254 -0.70 -26.12 -10.19
C GLY A 254 -1.99 -26.88 -10.47
N ASN A 255 -2.95 -26.25 -11.17
CA ASN A 255 -4.18 -26.91 -11.58
C ASN A 255 -3.93 -28.10 -12.52
N ILE A 256 -3.01 -27.96 -13.47
CA ILE A 256 -2.63 -29.05 -14.38
C ILE A 256 -1.98 -30.19 -13.58
N LEU A 257 -1.07 -29.88 -12.66
CA LEU A 257 -0.42 -30.87 -11.81
C LEU A 257 -1.43 -31.66 -10.96
N VAL A 258 -2.41 -30.98 -10.36
CA VAL A 258 -3.47 -31.61 -9.56
C VAL A 258 -4.35 -32.54 -10.42
N HIS A 259 -4.74 -32.13 -11.63
CA HIS A 259 -5.67 -32.90 -12.45
C HIS A 259 -5.01 -33.96 -13.35
N GLN A 260 -3.78 -33.71 -13.79
CA GLN A 260 -3.08 -34.54 -14.79
C GLN A 260 -1.84 -35.24 -14.22
N GLY A 261 -1.43 -34.92 -13.00
CA GLY A 261 -0.29 -35.52 -12.32
C GLY A 261 1.08 -35.07 -12.85
N LYS A 262 1.13 -34.12 -13.79
CA LYS A 262 2.36 -33.55 -14.35
C LYS A 262 2.13 -32.10 -14.77
N THR A 263 3.17 -31.29 -14.75
CA THR A 263 3.17 -29.92 -15.30
C THR A 263 3.42 -29.93 -16.81
N GLU A 264 3.02 -28.86 -17.49
CA GLU A 264 3.42 -28.62 -18.89
C GLU A 264 4.80 -28.00 -18.96
N THR A 265 5.09 -27.10 -18.02
CA THR A 265 6.38 -26.43 -17.86
C THR A 265 7.35 -27.26 -17.03
N PRO A 266 8.66 -27.33 -17.37
CA PRO A 266 9.65 -28.05 -16.57
C PRO A 266 9.71 -27.58 -15.12
N ALA A 267 9.86 -28.53 -14.19
CA ALA A 267 9.88 -28.24 -12.75
C ALA A 267 10.95 -27.21 -12.35
N SER A 268 12.14 -27.22 -12.97
CA SER A 268 13.21 -26.26 -12.68
C SER A 268 12.88 -24.84 -13.12
N GLU A 269 12.11 -24.68 -14.20
CA GLU A 269 11.68 -23.37 -14.69
C GLU A 269 10.59 -22.79 -13.78
N LEU A 270 9.64 -23.64 -13.35
CA LEU A 270 8.63 -23.25 -12.37
C LEU A 270 9.24 -22.84 -11.03
N GLU A 271 10.32 -23.51 -10.60
CA GLU A 271 11.05 -23.14 -9.39
C GLU A 271 11.60 -21.72 -9.50
N GLN A 272 12.22 -21.40 -10.64
CA GLN A 272 12.78 -20.08 -10.86
C GLN A 272 11.72 -18.99 -11.00
N GLN A 273 10.61 -19.27 -11.69
CA GLN A 273 9.49 -18.35 -11.79
C GLN A 273 8.89 -18.06 -10.40
N TRP A 274 8.66 -19.10 -9.59
CA TRP A 274 8.15 -18.96 -8.23
C TRP A 274 9.11 -18.16 -7.34
N ARG A 275 10.41 -18.48 -7.35
CA ARG A 275 11.40 -17.75 -6.54
C ARG A 275 11.53 -16.29 -6.96
N SER A 276 11.49 -16.01 -8.27
CA SER A 276 11.48 -14.63 -8.79
C SER A 276 10.23 -13.89 -8.34
N LEU A 277 9.06 -14.52 -8.39
CA LEU A 277 7.81 -13.95 -7.89
C LEU A 277 7.92 -13.60 -6.40
N VAL A 278 8.44 -14.51 -5.57
CA VAL A 278 8.62 -14.28 -4.12
C VAL A 278 9.57 -13.12 -3.86
N GLU A 279 10.74 -13.10 -4.50
CA GLU A 279 11.75 -12.04 -4.32
C GLU A 279 11.20 -10.66 -4.72
N LEU A 280 10.55 -10.57 -5.89
CA LEU A 280 10.04 -9.30 -6.39
C LEU A 280 8.79 -8.83 -5.64
N ALA A 281 7.96 -9.76 -5.15
CA ALA A 281 6.84 -9.40 -4.27
C ALA A 281 7.32 -8.78 -2.95
N GLN A 282 8.47 -9.22 -2.41
CA GLN A 282 9.07 -8.62 -1.22
C GLN A 282 9.51 -7.17 -1.44
N VAL A 283 9.97 -6.79 -2.63
CA VAL A 283 10.26 -5.38 -2.98
C VAL A 283 9.02 -4.50 -2.78
N LEU A 284 7.85 -5.04 -3.13
CA LEU A 284 6.56 -4.38 -2.92
C LEU A 284 6.01 -4.59 -1.51
N GLY A 285 6.69 -5.35 -0.64
CA GLY A 285 6.25 -5.73 0.70
C GLY A 285 4.98 -6.59 0.70
N LEU A 286 4.76 -7.36 -0.35
CA LEU A 286 3.70 -8.36 -0.44
C LEU A 286 4.27 -9.72 -0.04
N GLU A 287 3.61 -10.39 0.90
CA GLU A 287 4.03 -11.69 1.38
C GLU A 287 2.83 -12.59 1.64
N ALA A 288 2.97 -13.87 1.32
CA ALA A 288 2.02 -14.90 1.68
C ALA A 288 2.74 -15.90 2.55
N GLN A 289 2.20 -16.14 3.74
CA GLN A 289 2.63 -17.26 4.56
C GLN A 289 1.76 -18.46 4.22
N PRO A 290 2.33 -19.68 4.10
CA PRO A 290 1.49 -20.85 4.17
C PRO A 290 0.70 -20.74 5.47
N GLU A 291 -0.60 -20.96 5.39
CA GLU A 291 -1.39 -21.09 6.61
C GLU A 291 -0.65 -22.15 7.43
N ALA A 292 -0.24 -21.78 8.65
CA ALA A 292 0.22 -22.79 9.57
C ALA A 292 -0.85 -23.88 9.53
N GLU A 293 -0.44 -25.15 9.62
CA GLU A 293 -1.34 -26.16 10.14
C GLU A 293 -1.69 -25.68 11.57
N THR A 294 -2.55 -24.67 11.70
CA THR A 294 -3.46 -24.58 12.82
C THR A 294 -4.06 -25.94 12.80
N GLU A 295 -3.68 -26.75 13.79
CA GLU A 295 -4.46 -27.89 14.24
C GLU A 295 -5.90 -27.45 14.06
N VAL A 296 -6.52 -27.95 12.99
CA VAL A 296 -7.88 -27.61 12.63
C VAL A 296 -8.62 -27.95 13.90
N SER A 297 -9.18 -26.94 14.55
CA SER A 297 -10.09 -27.15 15.68
C SER A 297 -11.02 -28.28 15.22
N THR A 298 -10.98 -29.39 15.94
CA THR A 298 -11.56 -30.69 15.58
C THR A 298 -13.10 -30.70 15.51
N ASP A 299 -13.70 -29.55 15.22
CA ASP A 299 -15.14 -29.30 15.20
C ASP A 299 -15.67 -29.10 13.76
N GLY A 300 -14.91 -29.43 12.71
CA GLY A 300 -15.37 -29.36 11.31
C GLY A 300 -14.65 -30.30 10.33
N LEU A 301 -15.21 -30.45 9.11
CA LEU A 301 -14.65 -31.28 8.04
C LEU A 301 -13.26 -30.81 7.59
N SER A 302 -12.33 -31.75 7.45
CA SER A 302 -11.05 -31.55 6.78
C SER A 302 -11.22 -31.30 5.28
N ASP A 303 -10.22 -30.68 4.65
CA ASP A 303 -10.22 -30.41 3.21
C ASP A 303 -10.37 -31.69 2.37
N GLY A 304 -9.79 -32.81 2.84
CA GLY A 304 -9.96 -34.12 2.21
C GLY A 304 -11.39 -34.66 2.29
N GLU A 305 -12.11 -34.39 3.38
CA GLU A 305 -13.52 -34.78 3.52
C GLU A 305 -14.43 -33.87 2.69
N ILE A 306 -14.11 -32.57 2.58
CA ILE A 306 -14.80 -31.62 1.71
C ILE A 306 -14.68 -32.07 0.24
N GLU A 307 -13.47 -32.39 -0.22
CA GLU A 307 -13.23 -32.89 -1.57
C GLU A 307 -13.96 -34.22 -1.84
N ALA A 308 -13.99 -35.14 -0.86
CA ALA A 308 -14.72 -36.39 -0.97
C ALA A 308 -16.25 -36.16 -1.11
N LEU A 309 -16.80 -35.20 -0.37
CA LEU A 309 -18.21 -34.81 -0.48
C LEU A 309 -18.51 -34.13 -1.82
N ILE A 310 -17.62 -33.26 -2.32
CA ILE A 310 -17.75 -32.66 -3.65
C ILE A 310 -17.75 -33.73 -4.74
N GLN A 311 -16.88 -34.74 -4.64
CA GLN A 311 -16.85 -35.87 -5.57
C GLN A 311 -18.13 -36.71 -5.51
N GLN A 312 -18.65 -37.00 -4.31
CA GLN A 312 -19.94 -37.68 -4.13
C GLN A 312 -21.10 -36.88 -4.73
N ARG A 313 -21.10 -35.55 -4.56
CA ARG A 313 -22.08 -34.65 -5.16
C ARG A 313 -21.99 -34.67 -6.69
N ALA A 314 -20.78 -34.66 -7.25
CA ALA A 314 -20.59 -34.74 -8.70
C ALA A 314 -21.15 -36.05 -9.28
N GLU A 315 -20.92 -37.20 -8.62
CA GLU A 315 -21.48 -38.48 -9.03
C GLU A 315 -23.00 -38.54 -8.85
N ALA A 316 -23.55 -37.94 -7.79
CA ALA A 316 -24.99 -37.80 -7.58
C ALA A 316 -25.65 -37.00 -8.73
N ARG A 317 -25.03 -35.90 -9.17
CA ARG A 317 -25.50 -35.13 -10.34
C ARG A 317 -25.42 -35.93 -11.63
N LYS A 318 -24.34 -36.70 -11.84
CA LYS A 318 -24.15 -37.55 -13.02
C LYS A 318 -25.19 -38.66 -13.11
N THR A 319 -25.54 -39.26 -11.97
CA THR A 319 -26.57 -40.29 -11.85
C THR A 319 -28.00 -39.72 -11.72
N LYS A 320 -28.17 -38.39 -11.87
CA LYS A 320 -29.44 -37.65 -11.74
C LYS A 320 -30.13 -37.80 -10.38
N ASN A 321 -29.37 -38.12 -9.33
CA ASN A 321 -29.82 -38.08 -7.94
C ASN A 321 -29.67 -36.67 -7.37
N PHE A 322 -30.57 -35.78 -7.78
CA PHE A 322 -30.53 -34.37 -7.39
C PHE A 322 -30.77 -34.16 -5.89
N GLU A 323 -31.57 -35.03 -5.26
CA GLU A 323 -31.85 -34.96 -3.81
C GLU A 323 -30.59 -35.18 -2.97
N LEU A 324 -29.76 -36.16 -3.35
CA LEU A 324 -28.46 -36.38 -2.69
C LEU A 324 -27.48 -35.24 -2.97
N SER A 325 -27.48 -34.70 -4.20
CA SER A 325 -26.63 -33.55 -4.56
C SER A 325 -26.95 -32.29 -3.74
N ASP A 326 -28.24 -31.99 -3.56
CA ASP A 326 -28.67 -30.84 -2.75
C ASP A 326 -28.35 -31.06 -1.26
N ARG A 327 -28.57 -32.28 -0.75
CA ARG A 327 -28.22 -32.63 0.64
C ARG A 327 -26.76 -32.39 0.96
N ILE A 328 -25.85 -32.81 0.08
CA ILE A 328 -24.41 -32.62 0.27
C ILE A 328 -24.03 -31.14 0.20
N ARG A 329 -24.64 -30.36 -0.71
CA ARG A 329 -24.42 -28.91 -0.76
C ARG A 329 -24.84 -28.24 0.55
N ASP A 330 -26.02 -28.59 1.06
CA ASP A 330 -26.58 -27.98 2.26
C ASP A 330 -25.79 -28.40 3.52
N GLU A 331 -25.26 -29.63 3.57
CA GLU A 331 -24.35 -30.11 4.62
C GLU A 331 -23.03 -29.34 4.63
N LEU A 332 -22.42 -29.13 3.46
CA LEU A 332 -21.21 -28.33 3.33
C LEU A 332 -21.47 -26.87 3.72
N GLN A 333 -22.61 -26.30 3.29
CA GLN A 333 -23.00 -24.93 3.65
C GLN A 333 -23.24 -24.76 5.16
N ALA A 334 -23.83 -25.75 5.83
CA ALA A 334 -24.04 -25.74 7.28
C ALA A 334 -22.72 -25.75 8.07
N GLN A 335 -21.64 -26.23 7.45
CA GLN A 335 -20.28 -26.22 7.99
C GLN A 335 -19.45 -25.02 7.52
N GLY A 336 -20.11 -24.01 6.95
CA GLY A 336 -19.44 -22.80 6.46
C GLY A 336 -18.66 -23.02 5.16
N ILE A 337 -18.94 -24.06 4.39
CA ILE A 337 -18.29 -24.31 3.09
C ILE A 337 -19.24 -23.90 1.97
N THR A 338 -18.83 -22.91 1.18
CA THR A 338 -19.61 -22.41 0.05
C THR A 338 -19.10 -23.01 -1.27
N LEU A 339 -19.97 -23.73 -1.98
CA LEU A 339 -19.67 -24.31 -3.29
C LEU A 339 -19.98 -23.34 -4.44
N ILE A 340 -19.09 -23.30 -5.43
CA ILE A 340 -19.19 -22.49 -6.64
C ILE A 340 -19.11 -23.45 -7.85
N ASP A 341 -20.26 -23.70 -8.48
CA ASP A 341 -20.32 -24.49 -9.72
C ASP A 341 -19.90 -23.61 -10.92
N GLN A 342 -18.94 -24.09 -11.71
CA GLN A 342 -18.45 -23.43 -12.92
C GLN A 342 -18.88 -24.18 -14.19
N ALA A 343 -18.79 -23.50 -15.35
CA ALA A 343 -19.03 -24.12 -16.65
C ALA A 343 -18.05 -25.29 -16.87
N GLY A 344 -18.53 -26.38 -17.47
CA GLY A 344 -17.74 -27.61 -17.66
C GLY A 344 -17.82 -28.61 -16.51
N GLY A 345 -18.62 -28.34 -15.46
CA GLY A 345 -18.86 -29.29 -14.37
C GLY A 345 -17.80 -29.25 -13.25
N VAL A 346 -16.91 -28.24 -13.28
CA VAL A 346 -15.94 -27.98 -12.22
C VAL A 346 -16.67 -27.33 -11.04
N THR A 347 -16.39 -27.80 -9.82
CA THR A 347 -16.90 -27.18 -8.57
C THR A 347 -15.70 -26.71 -7.76
N THR A 348 -15.63 -25.42 -7.45
CA THR A 348 -14.63 -24.86 -6.51
C THR A 348 -15.31 -24.51 -5.20
N TRP A 349 -14.58 -24.41 -4.09
CA TRP A 349 -15.16 -24.11 -2.78
C TRP A 349 -14.30 -23.12 -1.99
N HIS A 350 -14.90 -22.46 -1.01
CA HIS A 350 -14.18 -21.72 0.02
C HIS A 350 -14.83 -21.94 1.39
N ARG A 351 -14.01 -21.87 2.45
CA ARG A 351 -14.47 -21.82 3.84
C ARG A 351 -14.78 -20.37 4.21
N ASN A 352 -15.98 -20.14 4.71
CA ASN A 352 -16.50 -18.83 5.12
C ASN A 352 -15.77 -18.29 6.35
#